data_AF-A0A9Q3SW85-F1
#
_entry.id   AF-A0A9Q3SW85-F1
#
_cell.length_a   1.000
_cell.length_b   1.000
_cell.length_c   1.000
_cell.angle_alpha   90.00
_cell.angle_beta   90.00
_cell.angle_gamma   90.00
#
_symmetry.space_group_name_H-M   'P 1'
#
loop_
_entity.id
_entity.type
_entity.pdbx_description
1 polymer ?
#
loop_
_entity_poly.entity_id
_entity_poly.type
_entity_poly.pdbx_seq_one_letter_code
_entity_poly.pdbx_strand_id
1 'polypeptide(L)'
;MQIYDSKVIQTKLSVAEQQADKISQELQRLQKAGRTDSYMQQQIKTLKNQLSNLKLIIMQLKKQLISAKKSNQKTNTQHFVRSNNHRNDL
;
A
#
# COMPACT_ATOMS: atom_id res chain seq x y z
N MET A 1 7.65 14.64 -7.11
CA MET A 1 6.90 13.53 -6.48
C MET A 1 5.42 13.82 -6.66
N GLN A 2 4.68 13.05 -7.46
CA GLN A 2 3.21 13.16 -7.49
C GLN A 2 2.69 12.74 -6.11
N ILE A 3 2.17 13.70 -5.35
CA ILE A 3 1.48 13.45 -4.10
C ILE A 3 0.14 12.85 -4.49
N TYR A 4 0.06 11.52 -4.57
CA TYR A 4 -1.23 10.85 -4.70
C TYR A 4 -2.06 11.15 -3.45
N ASP A 5 -3.34 11.46 -3.64
CA ASP A 5 -4.30 11.62 -2.55
C ASP A 5 -4.22 10.39 -1.63
N SER A 6 -4.07 10.64 -0.32
CA SER A 6 -3.98 9.58 0.70
C SER A 6 -5.15 8.61 0.62
N LYS A 7 -6.33 9.09 0.20
CA LYS A 7 -7.53 8.26 -0.04
C LYS A 7 -7.31 7.27 -1.19
N VAL A 8 -6.69 7.70 -2.28
CA VAL A 8 -6.36 6.84 -3.44
C VAL A 8 -5.33 5.77 -3.05
N ILE A 9 -4.30 6.15 -2.29
CA ILE A 9 -3.30 5.20 -1.77
C ILE A 9 -3.97 4.17 -0.85
N GLN A 10 -4.88 4.60 0.01
CA GLN A 10 -5.61 3.73 0.92
C GLN A 10 -6.54 2.76 0.20
N THR A 11 -7.27 3.20 -0.83
CA THR A 11 -8.08 2.30 -1.67
C THR A 11 -7.21 1.26 -2.37
N LYS A 12 -6.10 1.66 -2.97
CA LYS A 12 -5.16 0.73 -3.63
C LYS A 12 -4.57 -0.27 -2.63
N LEU A 13 -4.26 0.17 -1.41
CA LEU A 13 -3.77 -0.70 -0.36
C LEU A 13 -4.81 -1.75 0.02
N SER A 14 -6.05 -1.33 0.27
CA SER A 14 -7.14 -2.24 0.62
C SER A 14 -7.40 -3.29 -0.45
N VAL A 15 -7.42 -2.89 -1.73
CA VAL A 15 -7.58 -3.83 -2.86
C VAL A 15 -6.41 -4.81 -2.93
N ALA A 16 -5.17 -4.34 -2.75
CA ALA A 16 -3.99 -5.20 -2.77
C ALA A 16 -3.98 -6.21 -1.60
N GLU A 17 -4.40 -5.79 -0.39
CA GLU A 17 -4.53 -6.66 0.77
C GLU A 17 -5.61 -7.73 0.55
N GLN A 18 -6.79 -7.34 0.05
CA GLN A 18 -7.85 -8.29 -0.32
C GLN A 18 -7.39 -9.31 -1.37
N GLN A 19 -6.61 -8.87 -2.38
CA GLN A 19 -6.08 -9.76 -3.40
C GLN A 19 -5.05 -10.74 -2.83
N ALA A 20 -4.19 -10.27 -1.91
CA ALA A 20 -3.22 -11.12 -1.23
C ALA A 20 -3.90 -12.19 -0.35
N ASP A 21 -5.00 -11.84 0.31
CA ASP A 21 -5.80 -12.77 1.12
C ASP A 21 -6.45 -13.85 0.24
N LYS A 22 -7.06 -13.46 -0.89
CA LYS A 22 -7.64 -14.41 -1.85
C LYS A 22 -6.61 -15.42 -2.36
N ILE A 23 -5.44 -14.94 -2.78
CA ILE A 23 -4.35 -15.81 -3.25
C ILE A 23 -3.84 -16.73 -2.12
N SER A 24 -3.75 -16.22 -0.89
CA SER A 24 -3.33 -17.02 0.27
C SER A 24 -4.35 -18.14 0.57
N GLN A 25 -5.65 -17.85 0.50
CA GLN A 25 -6.70 -18.85 0.65
C GLN A 25 -6.67 -19.89 -0.47
N GLU A 26 -6.44 -19.48 -1.72
CA GLU A 26 -6.33 -20.40 -2.86
C GLU A 26 -5.11 -21.31 -2.75
N LEU A 27 -3.96 -20.78 -2.33
CA LEU A 27 -2.77 -21.57 -2.03
C LEU A 27 -3.04 -22.60 -0.94
N GLN A 28 -3.72 -22.22 0.15
CA GLN A 28 -4.10 -23.17 1.21
C GLN A 28 -5.03 -24.27 0.70
N ARG A 29 -5.98 -23.95 -0.19
CA ARG A 29 -6.87 -24.95 -0.80
C ARG A 29 -6.09 -25.93 -1.68
N LEU A 30 -5.21 -25.41 -2.54
CA LEU A 30 -4.38 -26.23 -3.42
C LEU A 30 -3.39 -27.11 -2.65
N GLN A 31 -2.85 -26.63 -1.52
CA GLN A 31 -1.96 -27.43 -0.67
C GLN A 31 -2.68 -28.55 0.09
N LYS A 32 -3.98 -28.38 0.38
CA LYS A 32 -4.81 -29.41 1.03
C LYS A 32 -5.31 -30.48 0.05
N ALA A 33 -5.25 -30.22 -1.26
CA ALA A 33 -5.55 -31.22 -2.27
C ALA A 33 -4.42 -32.27 -2.28
N GLY A 34 -4.65 -33.43 -1.65
CA GLY A 34 -3.65 -34.46 -1.37
C GLY A 34 -2.96 -35.12 -2.59
N ARG A 35 -3.30 -34.72 -3.82
CA ARG A 35 -2.53 -35.03 -5.03
C ARG A 35 -2.29 -33.74 -5.80
N THR A 36 -1.02 -33.41 -5.99
CA THR A 36 -0.58 -32.26 -6.79
C THR A 36 0.06 -32.80 -8.07
N ASP A 37 -0.61 -32.65 -9.20
CA ASP A 37 -0.04 -32.93 -10.51
C ASP A 37 0.90 -31.79 -10.97
N SER A 38 1.59 -31.98 -12.11
CA SER A 38 2.54 -30.98 -12.64
C SER A 38 1.89 -29.63 -12.93
N TYR A 39 0.62 -29.64 -13.35
CA TYR A 39 -0.16 -28.43 -13.60
C TYR A 39 -0.43 -27.67 -12.30
N MET A 40 -0.90 -28.36 -11.26
CA MET A 40 -1.12 -27.77 -9.93
C MET A 40 0.19 -27.26 -9.31
N GLN A 41 1.31 -27.94 -9.52
CA GLN A 41 2.62 -27.46 -9.08
C GLN A 41 2.99 -26.11 -9.75
N GLN A 42 2.76 -25.99 -11.05
CA GLN A 42 2.96 -24.72 -11.77
C GLN A 42 2.00 -23.62 -11.30
N GLN A 43 0.74 -23.96 -11.03
CA GLN A 43 -0.23 -23.01 -10.48
C GLN A 43 0.20 -22.52 -9.09
N ILE A 44 0.62 -23.41 -8.20
CA ILE A 44 1.14 -23.06 -6.86
C ILE A 44 2.37 -22.15 -6.99
N LYS A 45 3.30 -22.46 -7.90
CA LYS A 45 4.49 -21.62 -8.13
C LYS A 45 4.10 -20.21 -8.60
N THR A 46 3.14 -20.12 -9.52
CA THR A 46 2.64 -18.85 -10.05
C THR A 46 1.97 -18.02 -8.96
N LEU A 47 1.07 -18.63 -8.17
CA LEU A 47 0.39 -17.97 -7.06
C LEU A 47 1.37 -17.50 -5.98
N LYS A 48 2.42 -18.29 -5.66
CA LYS A 48 3.49 -17.87 -4.74
C LYS A 48 4.24 -16.64 -5.25
N ASN A 49 4.57 -16.60 -6.54
CA ASN A 49 5.25 -15.46 -7.15
C ASN A 49 4.35 -14.21 -7.14
N GLN A 50 3.09 -14.35 -7.51
CA GLN A 50 2.11 -13.27 -7.46
C GLN A 50 1.94 -12.72 -6.04
N LEU A 51 1.86 -13.60 -5.04
CA LEU A 51 1.77 -13.20 -3.63
C LEU A 51 3.00 -12.43 -3.17
N SER A 52 4.21 -12.87 -3.56
CA SER A 52 5.46 -12.17 -3.24
C SER A 52 5.46 -10.75 -3.82
N ASN A 53 5.06 -10.61 -5.09
CA ASN A 53 4.97 -9.31 -5.76
C ASN A 53 3.93 -8.40 -5.09
N LEU A 54 2.77 -8.94 -4.73
CA LEU A 54 1.73 -8.19 -4.00
C LEU A 54 2.22 -7.70 -2.63
N LYS A 55 3.01 -8.49 -1.90
CA LYS A 55 3.61 -8.05 -0.63
C LYS A 55 4.54 -6.86 -0.82
N LEU A 56 5.34 -6.84 -1.90
CA LEU A 56 6.20 -5.70 -2.23
C LEU A 56 5.38 -4.45 -2.55
N ILE A 57 4.30 -4.59 -3.32
CA ILE A 57 3.38 -3.49 -3.66
C ILE A 57 2.73 -2.95 -2.37
N ILE A 58 2.21 -3.82 -1.50
CA ILE A 58 1.63 -3.43 -0.21
C ILE A 58 2.64 -2.66 0.65
N MET A 59 3.89 -3.13 0.73
CA MET A 59 4.95 -2.42 1.45
C MET A 59 5.20 -1.02 0.87
N GLN A 60 5.25 -0.89 -0.45
CA GLN A 60 5.43 0.41 -1.12
C GLN A 60 4.26 1.35 -0.86
N LEU A 61 3.01 0.85 -0.94
CA LEU A 61 1.80 1.62 -0.65
C LEU A 61 1.77 2.10 0.82
N LYS A 62 2.18 1.26 1.78
CA LYS A 62 2.32 1.64 3.20
C LYS A 62 3.34 2.75 3.38
N LYS A 63 4.51 2.66 2.71
CA LYS A 63 5.53 3.73 2.73
C LYS A 63 4.99 5.04 2.14
N GLN A 64 4.28 4.97 1.02
CA GLN A 64 3.67 6.14 0.39
C GLN A 64 2.61 6.80 1.29
N LEU A 65 1.79 6.01 1.98
CA LEU A 65 0.78 6.52 2.90
C LEU A 65 1.41 7.27 4.09
N ILE A 66 2.49 6.74 4.65
CA ILE A 66 3.24 7.42 5.73
C ILE A 66 3.80 8.75 5.24
N SER A 67 4.41 8.77 4.05
CA SER A 67 4.94 9.99 3.45
C SER A 67 3.86 11.03 3.17
N ALA A 68 2.70 10.60 2.64
CA ALA A 68 1.56 11.47 2.37
C ALA A 68 1.01 12.11 3.66
N LYS A 69 0.87 11.33 4.74
CA LYS A 69 0.45 11.86 6.06
C LYS A 69 1.43 12.89 6.62
N LYS A 70 2.74 12.63 6.54
CA LYS A 70 3.78 13.58 6.98
C LYS A 70 3.78 14.87 6.15
N SER A 71 3.55 14.78 4.84
CA SER A 71 3.45 15.95 3.97
C SER A 71 2.27 16.83 4.35
N ASN A 72 1.10 16.23 4.60
CA ASN A 72 -0.11 16.96 5.00
C ASN A 72 0.04 17.64 6.37
N GLN A 73 0.85 17.09 7.28
CA GLN A 73 1.17 17.78 8.54
C GLN A 73 2.01 19.05 8.29
N LYS A 74 3.06 18.96 7.46
CA LYS A 74 3.96 20.10 7.18
C LYS A 74 3.26 21.25 6.46
N THR A 75 2.38 20.96 5.50
CA THR A 75 1.58 22.01 4.84
C THR A 75 0.63 22.68 5.83
N ASN A 76 -0.07 21.91 6.68
CA ASN A 76 -0.93 22.49 7.73
C ASN A 76 -0.15 23.33 8.75
N THR A 77 1.13 23.04 9.00
CA THR A 77 1.92 23.87 9.94
C THR A 77 2.33 25.20 9.31
N GLN A 78 2.57 25.26 7.99
CA GLN A 78 3.02 26.48 7.31
C GLN A 78 1.91 27.51 7.08
N HIS A 79 0.64 27.10 7.05
CA HIS A 79 -0.48 28.04 6.90
C HIS A 79 -0.77 28.89 8.15
N PHE A 80 -0.23 28.51 9.32
CA PHE A 80 -0.42 29.26 10.57
C PHE A 80 0.81 30.08 11.01
N VAL A 81 1.94 30.04 10.29
CA VAL A 81 3.13 30.88 10.59
C VAL A 81 3.15 32.18 9.79
N ARG A 82 1.98 32.67 9.35
CA ARG A 82 1.80 34.03 8.81
C ARG A 82 0.97 34.88 9.78
N SER A 83 1.33 34.84 11.06
CA SER A 83 0.75 35.72 12.07
C SER A 83 1.76 36.81 12.42
N ASN A 84 1.66 37.90 11.68
CA ASN A 84 1.89 39.26 12.14
C ASN A 84 3.31 39.67 12.62
N ASN A 85 4.27 39.71 11.68
CA ASN A 85 5.42 40.62 11.80
C ASN A 85 5.16 41.92 11.02
N HIS A 86 4.09 42.65 11.35
CA HIS A 86 4.01 44.09 11.10
C HIS A 86 4.21 44.81 12.43
N ARG A 87 5.48 44.95 12.82
CA ARG A 87 5.91 45.92 13.83
C ARG A 87 7.16 46.62 13.31
N ASN A 88 6.95 47.36 12.24
CA ASN A 88 7.67 48.58 11.93
C ASN A 88 6.64 49.48 11.27
N ASP A 89 6.00 50.33 12.06
CA ASP A 89 5.62 51.66 11.57
C ASP A 89 5.66 52.63 12.76
N LEU A 90 6.62 53.56 12.65
CA LEU A 90 6.84 54.83 13.36
C LEU A 90 6.99 54.81 14.89
#